data_AF-A0A162TT26-F1
#
_entry.id   AF-A0A162TT26-F1
#
_cell.length_a   1.000
_cell.length_b   1.000
_cell.length_c   1.000
_cell.angle_alpha   90.00
_cell.angle_beta   90.00
_cell.angle_gamma   90.00
#
_symmetry.space_group_name_H-M   'P 1'
#
loop_
_entity.id
_entity.type
_entity.pdbx_description
1 polymer ?
#
loop_
_entity_poly.entity_id
_entity_poly.type
_entity_poly.pdbx_seq_one_letter_code
_entity_poly.pdbx_strand_id
1 'polypeptide(L)'
;TTGTPYLLSLGLSKAYMSLVWIAGPLSGLLMQPIVGVVSDRCTSRLGRRRPFLIGGSVFVILSLLIIGWTKEVTSVLTGAQSGDTFKKVSIGVAIFAIYLLDFSINCVQASCRALLVDSLPPSQQEDGTAWAGRMVGMGNVIGYFMGYADLVSAFPFLGNTQLKVLCVFASIVLVVCDAITCYAVKERVLSKDSRKKSRGSPFKTFSDIGKHIWNLPKPIRRICNVQFFAWIGWFPFLFYSTTWVAEIYDQEALKRPENSADDAVGQATRAGSFAFLIYSLVSLGASFIIPLIVSPSFREDYTPAPTYNLEFKFRGRKHVFTPSKYLKISFLTLPRAWTISHVIFCIAMLCTIFAKDVVAASVVIGICGISWSITMWAPFSLLGEYIAQNEARYGGMSSARQNGDGHRLDKDDTPSAGVLLGIHNMYIVLPQFLVTFFSSIMFHFLEKNLPEGEDASPDAIGVVLRFGAIMAGVAAYFSMRVR
;
A
#
# COMPACT_ATOMS: atom_id res chain seq x y z
N THR A 1 -8.72 -1.36 8.06
CA THR A 1 -10.18 -1.17 8.10
C THR A 1 -10.70 -0.93 9.49
N THR A 2 -10.29 -1.73 10.48
CA THR A 2 -10.81 -1.63 11.86
C THR A 2 -10.08 -0.62 12.75
N GLY A 3 -8.87 -0.20 12.37
CA GLY A 3 -8.06 0.74 13.18
C GLY A 3 -8.71 2.11 13.38
N THR A 4 -9.24 2.73 12.31
CA THR A 4 -9.89 4.05 12.41
C THR A 4 -11.14 4.01 13.30
N PRO A 5 -12.13 3.12 13.07
CA PRO A 5 -13.28 3.01 13.97
C PRO A 5 -12.87 2.70 15.42
N TYR A 6 -11.82 1.90 15.61
CA TYR A 6 -11.34 1.56 16.94
C TYR A 6 -10.79 2.78 17.70
N LEU A 7 -9.92 3.59 17.08
CA LEU A 7 -9.39 4.80 17.70
C LEU A 7 -10.49 5.81 18.04
N LEU A 8 -11.48 5.96 17.15
CA LEU A 8 -12.66 6.79 17.40
C LEU A 8 -13.46 6.24 18.60
N SER A 9 -13.64 4.92 18.71
CA SER A 9 -14.32 4.28 19.84
C SER A 9 -13.60 4.45 21.18
N LEU A 10 -12.29 4.70 21.18
CA LEU A 10 -11.53 5.07 22.38
C LEU A 10 -11.68 6.56 22.75
N GLY A 11 -12.36 7.34 21.91
CA GLY A 11 -12.64 8.76 22.11
C GLY A 11 -11.59 9.71 21.55
N LEU A 12 -10.83 9.27 20.54
CA LEU A 12 -9.91 10.14 19.79
C LEU A 12 -10.70 10.93 18.73
N SER A 13 -10.46 12.24 18.59
CA SER A 13 -11.11 13.03 17.53
C SER A 13 -10.55 12.70 16.14
N LYS A 14 -11.28 13.02 15.06
CA LYS A 14 -10.82 12.75 13.68
C LYS A 14 -9.52 13.50 13.36
N ALA A 15 -9.36 14.70 13.92
CA ALA A 15 -8.12 15.48 13.80
C ALA A 15 -6.91 14.74 14.37
N TYR A 16 -6.96 14.28 15.63
CA TYR A 16 -5.84 13.52 16.21
C TYR A 16 -5.65 12.15 15.55
N MET A 17 -6.73 11.50 15.15
CA MET A 17 -6.67 10.23 14.40
C MET A 17 -5.91 10.39 13.08
N SER A 18 -6.10 11.50 12.36
CA SER A 18 -5.31 11.78 11.16
C SER A 18 -3.81 11.81 11.45
N LEU A 19 -3.39 12.44 12.56
CA LEU A 19 -1.98 12.51 12.96
C LEU A 19 -1.38 11.15 13.34
N VAL A 20 -2.18 10.23 13.87
CA VAL A 20 -1.72 8.85 14.16
C VAL A 20 -1.30 8.15 12.87
N TRP A 21 -1.97 8.42 11.75
CA TRP A 21 -1.66 7.82 10.45
C TRP A 21 -0.35 8.30 9.82
N ILE A 22 0.33 9.28 10.43
CA ILE A 22 1.72 9.64 10.08
C ILE A 22 2.67 8.43 10.29
N ALA A 23 2.32 7.49 11.18
CA ALA A 23 3.08 6.27 11.42
C ALA A 23 3.36 5.46 10.15
N GLY A 24 2.38 5.30 9.27
CA GLY A 24 2.52 4.54 8.02
C GLY A 24 3.57 5.13 7.06
N PRO A 25 3.44 6.39 6.62
CA PRO A 25 4.42 7.06 5.77
C PRO A 25 5.81 7.12 6.41
N LEU A 26 5.88 7.44 7.71
CA LEU A 26 7.14 7.55 8.44
C LEU A 26 7.87 6.21 8.55
N SER A 27 7.16 5.15 8.88
CA SER A 27 7.73 3.80 8.94
C SER A 27 8.19 3.32 7.56
N GLY A 28 7.42 3.57 6.49
CA GLY A 28 7.82 3.23 5.13
C GLY A 28 9.07 3.97 4.66
N LEU A 29 9.21 5.24 5.03
CA LEU A 29 10.40 6.06 4.76
C LEU A 29 11.66 5.48 5.42
N LEU A 30 11.55 5.13 6.70
CA LEU A 30 12.70 4.76 7.53
C LEU A 30 13.06 3.28 7.43
N MET A 31 12.07 2.40 7.48
CA MET A 31 12.33 0.97 7.63
C MET A 31 12.88 0.34 6.37
N GLN A 32 12.46 0.77 5.17
CA GLN A 32 12.94 0.14 3.93
C GLN A 32 14.48 0.30 3.76
N PRO A 33 15.08 1.50 3.88
CA PRO A 33 16.53 1.66 3.78
C PRO A 33 17.28 1.06 4.98
N ILE A 34 16.75 1.22 6.20
CA ILE A 34 17.38 0.68 7.42
C ILE A 34 17.46 -0.83 7.33
N VAL A 35 16.33 -1.51 7.09
CA VAL A 35 16.28 -2.96 7.02
C VAL A 35 17.12 -3.46 5.86
N GLY A 36 17.09 -2.82 4.69
CA GLY A 36 17.95 -3.19 3.56
C GLY A 36 19.43 -3.27 3.94
N VAL A 37 19.98 -2.17 4.49
CA VAL A 37 21.41 -2.07 4.84
C VAL A 37 21.78 -2.91 6.07
N VAL A 38 20.93 -2.94 7.09
CA VAL A 38 21.22 -3.68 8.33
C VAL A 38 21.11 -5.18 8.08
N SER A 39 20.07 -5.62 7.36
CA SER A 39 19.94 -7.03 7.01
C SER A 39 21.06 -7.46 6.07
N ASP A 40 21.55 -6.61 5.15
CA ASP A 40 22.69 -6.93 4.27
C ASP A 40 23.97 -7.34 5.00
N ARG A 41 24.12 -6.95 6.27
CA ARG A 41 25.28 -7.25 7.12
C ARG A 41 25.08 -8.44 8.04
N CYS A 42 23.89 -9.04 8.02
CA CYS A 42 23.53 -10.13 8.91
C CYS A 42 24.29 -11.41 8.55
N THR A 43 24.78 -12.10 9.59
CA THR A 43 25.58 -13.34 9.49
C THR A 43 24.89 -14.51 10.19
N SER A 44 23.58 -14.37 10.45
CA SER A 44 22.80 -15.42 11.12
C SER A 44 22.81 -16.72 10.31
N ARG A 45 22.72 -17.85 11.03
CA ARG A 45 22.57 -19.19 10.43
C ARG A 45 21.27 -19.35 9.65
N LEU A 46 20.27 -18.53 9.97
CA LEU A 46 18.99 -18.48 9.25
C LEU A 46 19.09 -17.73 7.90
N GLY A 47 20.26 -17.18 7.56
CA GLY A 47 20.45 -16.33 6.40
C GLY A 47 20.48 -14.84 6.77
N ARG A 48 20.48 -14.00 5.75
CA ARG A 48 20.67 -12.56 5.84
C ARG A 48 19.34 -11.83 6.09
N ARG A 49 18.25 -12.23 5.43
CA ARG A 49 16.93 -11.57 5.49
C ARG A 49 15.98 -12.18 6.53
N ARG A 50 15.96 -13.51 6.69
CA ARG A 50 14.97 -14.19 7.58
C ARG A 50 14.94 -13.74 9.03
N PRO A 51 16.08 -13.42 9.69
CA PRO A 51 16.01 -12.92 11.07
C PRO A 51 15.17 -11.64 11.21
N PHE A 52 15.19 -10.78 10.19
CA PHE A 52 14.41 -9.53 10.17
C PHE A 52 12.94 -9.80 9.85
N LEU A 53 12.67 -10.77 8.96
CA LEU A 53 11.32 -11.27 8.72
C LEU A 53 10.70 -11.79 10.02
N ILE A 54 11.34 -12.78 10.66
CA ILE A 54 10.84 -13.41 11.90
C ILE A 54 10.72 -12.38 13.03
N GLY A 55 11.77 -11.58 13.25
CA GLY A 55 11.77 -10.56 14.30
C GLY A 55 10.68 -9.51 14.09
N GLY A 56 10.52 -9.01 12.86
CA GLY A 56 9.44 -8.10 12.50
C GLY A 56 8.07 -8.71 12.77
N SER A 57 7.85 -9.96 12.37
CA SER A 57 6.57 -10.64 12.56
C SER A 57 6.22 -10.89 14.01
N VAL A 58 7.20 -11.16 14.88
CA VAL A 58 6.97 -11.22 16.34
C VAL A 58 6.44 -9.89 16.87
N PHE A 59 7.02 -8.76 16.44
CA PHE A 59 6.52 -7.44 16.85
C PHE A 59 5.16 -7.11 16.23
N VAL A 60 4.87 -7.55 15.00
CA VAL A 60 3.53 -7.42 14.40
C VAL A 60 2.50 -8.15 15.26
N ILE A 61 2.75 -9.40 15.66
CA ILE A 61 1.84 -10.19 16.50
C ILE A 61 1.65 -9.51 17.85
N LEU A 62 2.74 -9.10 18.50
CA LEU A 62 2.68 -8.40 19.78
C LEU A 62 1.82 -7.13 19.68
N SER A 63 2.03 -6.32 18.65
CA SER A 63 1.22 -5.13 18.39
C SER A 63 -0.26 -5.43 18.16
N LEU A 64 -0.58 -6.46 17.36
CA LEU A 64 -1.96 -6.86 17.11
C LEU A 64 -2.67 -7.31 18.39
N LEU A 65 -1.98 -8.06 19.25
CA LEU A 65 -2.52 -8.49 20.54
C LEU A 65 -2.70 -7.30 21.50
N ILE A 66 -1.75 -6.35 21.55
CA ILE A 66 -1.91 -5.13 22.35
C ILE A 66 -3.11 -4.32 21.86
N ILE A 67 -3.30 -4.17 20.54
CA ILE A 67 -4.45 -3.46 19.96
C ILE A 67 -5.77 -4.14 20.34
N GLY A 68 -5.86 -5.47 20.15
CA GLY A 68 -7.09 -6.22 20.45
C GLY A 68 -7.48 -6.18 21.93
N TRP A 69 -6.49 -6.10 22.83
CA TRP A 69 -6.67 -6.09 24.28
C TRP A 69 -6.24 -4.77 24.94
N THR A 70 -6.34 -3.64 24.23
CA THR A 70 -5.85 -2.34 24.75
C THR A 70 -6.48 -1.98 26.10
N LYS A 71 -7.79 -2.22 26.27
CA LYS A 71 -8.52 -1.89 27.50
C LYS A 71 -8.04 -2.75 28.68
N GLU A 72 -7.81 -4.04 28.45
CA GLU A 72 -7.30 -4.99 29.43
C GLU A 72 -5.84 -4.67 29.81
N VAL A 73 -4.99 -4.40 28.83
CA VAL A 73 -3.59 -3.96 29.06
C VAL A 73 -3.59 -2.67 29.88
N THR A 74 -4.45 -1.71 29.54
CA THR A 74 -4.56 -0.45 30.28
C THR A 74 -5.06 -0.66 31.70
N SER A 75 -5.98 -1.60 31.91
CA SER A 75 -6.48 -1.93 33.23
C SER A 75 -5.36 -2.48 34.12
N VAL A 76 -4.51 -3.36 33.57
CA VAL A 76 -3.34 -3.88 34.28
C VAL A 76 -2.32 -2.78 34.59
N LEU A 77 -2.10 -1.84 33.67
CA LEU A 77 -1.12 -0.74 33.85
C LEU A 77 -1.57 0.32 34.86
N THR A 78 -2.87 0.62 34.90
CA THR A 78 -3.43 1.71 35.71
C THR A 78 -4.05 1.22 37.02
N GLY A 79 -4.36 -0.07 37.14
CA GLY A 79 -5.17 -0.61 38.23
C GLY A 79 -6.64 -0.15 38.20
N ALA A 80 -7.05 0.58 37.16
CA ALA A 80 -8.39 1.15 37.02
C ALA A 80 -9.14 0.50 35.85
N GLN A 81 -10.47 0.56 35.87
CA GLN A 81 -11.33 0.05 34.78
C GLN A 81 -12.12 1.16 34.07
N SER A 82 -12.07 2.39 34.61
CA SER A 82 -12.79 3.56 34.09
C SER A 82 -12.13 4.85 34.58
N GLY A 83 -12.56 6.00 34.02
CA GLY A 83 -12.07 7.33 34.37
C GLY A 83 -11.14 7.97 33.34
N ASP A 84 -10.86 9.26 33.52
CA ASP A 84 -10.08 10.06 32.56
C ASP A 84 -8.65 9.54 32.36
N THR A 85 -8.00 9.11 33.44
CA THR A 85 -6.66 8.53 33.37
C THR A 85 -6.68 7.23 32.56
N PHE A 86 -7.67 6.36 32.79
CA PHE A 86 -7.83 5.12 32.03
C PHE A 86 -8.04 5.40 30.54
N LYS A 87 -8.87 6.39 30.19
CA LYS A 87 -9.12 6.80 28.80
C LYS A 87 -7.83 7.33 28.14
N LYS A 88 -7.12 8.25 28.79
CA LYS A 88 -5.87 8.84 28.27
C LYS A 88 -4.78 7.79 28.07
N VAL A 89 -4.61 6.88 29.04
CA VAL A 89 -3.64 5.79 28.94
C VAL A 89 -4.05 4.80 27.84
N SER A 90 -5.34 4.45 27.72
CA SER A 90 -5.83 3.56 26.65
C SER A 90 -5.52 4.10 25.26
N ILE A 91 -5.76 5.40 25.04
CA ILE A 91 -5.41 6.07 23.79
C ILE A 91 -3.89 6.01 23.55
N GLY A 92 -3.08 6.31 24.58
CA GLY A 92 -1.62 6.24 24.48
C GLY A 92 -1.10 4.85 24.11
N VAL A 93 -1.63 3.81 24.75
CA VAL A 93 -1.30 2.39 24.47
C VAL A 93 -1.70 2.02 23.04
N ALA A 94 -2.91 2.39 22.60
CA ALA A 94 -3.35 2.11 21.23
C ALA A 94 -2.47 2.80 20.17
N ILE A 95 -2.14 4.08 20.36
CA ILE A 95 -1.27 4.82 19.45
C ILE A 95 0.12 4.18 19.40
N PHE A 96 0.71 3.87 20.56
CA PHE A 96 2.00 3.19 20.62
C PHE A 96 1.97 1.85 19.87
N ALA A 97 0.93 1.04 20.09
CA ALA A 97 0.80 -0.26 19.45
C ALA A 97 0.63 -0.16 17.93
N ILE A 98 -0.11 0.84 17.44
CA ILE A 98 -0.26 1.13 16.00
C ILE A 98 1.07 1.57 15.38
N TYR A 99 1.82 2.45 16.05
CA TYR A 99 3.16 2.82 15.58
C TYR A 99 4.10 1.62 15.52
N LEU A 100 4.12 0.81 16.58
CA LEU A 100 4.91 -0.42 16.60
C LEU A 100 4.48 -1.38 15.48
N LEU A 101 3.17 -1.48 15.22
CA LEU A 101 2.62 -2.29 14.13
C LEU A 101 3.15 -1.82 12.77
N ASP A 102 3.02 -0.53 12.45
CA ASP A 102 3.40 0.02 11.14
C ASP A 102 4.90 -0.12 10.86
N PHE A 103 5.75 0.16 11.86
CA PHE A 103 7.19 -0.06 11.75
C PHE A 103 7.55 -1.54 11.55
N SER A 104 6.87 -2.44 12.25
CA SER A 104 7.11 -3.89 12.17
C SER A 104 6.63 -4.48 10.84
N ILE A 105 5.45 -4.08 10.35
CA ILE A 105 4.94 -4.47 9.03
C ILE A 105 5.90 -4.01 7.93
N ASN A 106 6.40 -2.77 8.00
CA ASN A 106 7.36 -2.30 7.00
C ASN A 106 8.70 -3.07 7.06
N CYS A 107 9.12 -3.55 8.24
CA CYS A 107 10.26 -4.45 8.36
C CYS A 107 10.04 -5.78 7.64
N VAL A 108 8.88 -6.41 7.89
CA VAL A 108 8.44 -7.66 7.26
C VAL A 108 8.37 -7.48 5.74
N GLN A 109 7.69 -6.45 5.27
CA GLN A 109 7.54 -6.16 3.83
C GLN A 109 8.87 -5.87 3.13
N ALA A 110 9.79 -5.13 3.76
CA ALA A 110 11.12 -4.90 3.21
C ALA A 110 11.90 -6.22 3.11
N SER A 111 11.81 -7.07 4.15
CA SER A 111 12.47 -8.38 4.19
C SER A 111 11.92 -9.33 3.13
N CYS A 112 10.59 -9.42 2.97
CA CYS A 112 9.95 -10.25 1.95
C CYS A 112 10.33 -9.83 0.53
N ARG A 113 10.30 -8.52 0.24
CA ARG A 113 10.69 -7.99 -1.07
C ARG A 113 12.15 -8.29 -1.40
N ALA A 114 13.04 -8.08 -0.43
CA ALA A 114 14.46 -8.40 -0.61
C ALA A 114 14.67 -9.91 -0.81
N LEU A 115 13.99 -10.75 -0.03
CA LEU A 115 14.09 -12.20 -0.14
C LEU A 115 13.64 -12.71 -1.51
N LEU A 116 12.58 -12.14 -2.07
CA LEU A 116 12.07 -12.48 -3.41
C LEU A 116 13.14 -12.23 -4.49
N VAL A 117 13.74 -11.04 -4.49
CA VAL A 117 14.77 -10.65 -5.47
C VAL A 117 16.06 -11.44 -5.26
N ASP A 118 16.45 -11.67 -4.01
CA ASP A 118 17.68 -12.38 -3.65
C ASP A 118 17.61 -13.90 -3.95
N SER A 119 16.41 -14.49 -3.93
CA SER A 119 16.23 -15.95 -4.08
C SER A 119 15.97 -16.40 -5.51
N LEU A 120 15.51 -15.48 -6.38
CA LEU A 120 15.16 -15.80 -7.76
C LEU A 120 16.28 -15.44 -8.74
N PRO A 121 16.57 -16.29 -9.75
CA PRO A 121 17.46 -15.92 -10.82
C PRO A 121 16.89 -14.73 -11.61
N PRO A 122 17.73 -13.88 -12.23
CA PRO A 122 17.27 -12.66 -12.91
C PRO A 122 16.13 -12.88 -13.92
N SER A 123 16.14 -13.99 -14.64
CA SER A 123 15.09 -14.34 -15.62
C SER A 123 13.72 -14.66 -15.00
N GLN A 124 13.65 -14.93 -13.70
CA GLN A 124 12.41 -15.27 -12.98
C GLN A 124 11.95 -14.15 -12.03
N GLN A 125 12.73 -13.07 -11.87
CA GLN A 125 12.41 -12.00 -10.92
C GLN A 125 11.14 -11.24 -11.30
N GLU A 126 10.89 -11.05 -12.60
CA GLU A 126 9.66 -10.43 -13.10
C GLU A 126 8.43 -11.26 -12.73
N ASP A 127 8.45 -12.57 -13.05
CA ASP A 127 7.38 -13.51 -12.72
C ASP A 127 7.15 -13.62 -11.21
N GLY A 128 8.24 -13.68 -10.43
CA GLY A 128 8.17 -13.71 -8.97
C GLY A 128 7.53 -12.44 -8.40
N THR A 129 7.92 -11.28 -8.91
CA THR A 129 7.34 -9.99 -8.51
C THR A 129 5.86 -9.91 -8.88
N ALA A 130 5.48 -10.43 -10.05
CA ALA A 130 4.08 -10.51 -10.47
C ALA A 130 3.25 -11.43 -9.54
N TRP A 131 3.78 -12.59 -9.17
CA TRP A 131 3.12 -13.47 -8.20
C TRP A 131 2.99 -12.85 -6.81
N ALA A 132 4.02 -12.17 -6.32
CA ALA A 132 3.94 -11.43 -5.06
C ALA A 132 2.83 -10.37 -5.09
N GLY A 133 2.69 -9.63 -6.19
CA GLY A 133 1.59 -8.67 -6.38
C GLY A 133 0.21 -9.33 -6.36
N ARG A 134 0.06 -10.49 -7.01
CA ARG A 134 -1.19 -11.27 -6.98
C ARG A 134 -1.53 -11.78 -5.57
N MET A 135 -0.53 -12.26 -4.83
CA MET A 135 -0.71 -12.72 -3.45
C MET A 135 -1.16 -11.58 -2.52
N VAL A 136 -0.62 -10.37 -2.70
CA VAL A 136 -1.12 -9.17 -1.99
C VAL A 136 -2.60 -8.92 -2.33
N GLY A 137 -2.98 -9.02 -3.59
CA GLY A 137 -4.38 -8.88 -4.02
C GLY A 137 -5.31 -9.92 -3.39
N MET A 138 -4.89 -11.19 -3.35
CA MET A 138 -5.63 -12.26 -2.66
C MET A 138 -5.74 -12.01 -1.16
N GLY A 139 -4.65 -11.58 -0.52
CA GLY A 139 -4.63 -11.22 0.90
C GLY A 139 -5.59 -10.09 1.23
N ASN A 140 -5.70 -9.08 0.36
CA ASN A 140 -6.68 -8.00 0.50
C ASN A 140 -8.11 -8.54 0.46
N VAL A 141 -8.46 -9.37 -0.53
CA VAL A 141 -9.80 -9.99 -0.63
C VAL A 141 -10.15 -10.78 0.62
N ILE A 142 -9.24 -11.64 1.08
CA ILE A 142 -9.43 -12.44 2.31
C ILE A 142 -9.59 -11.52 3.52
N GLY A 143 -8.72 -10.53 3.68
CA GLY A 143 -8.75 -9.61 4.82
C GLY A 143 -10.04 -8.77 4.90
N TYR A 144 -10.51 -8.25 3.76
CA TYR A 144 -11.78 -7.50 3.72
C TYR A 144 -12.99 -8.41 3.89
N PHE A 145 -12.96 -9.63 3.35
CA PHE A 145 -14.00 -10.64 3.59
C PHE A 145 -14.11 -10.96 5.08
N MET A 146 -12.99 -11.18 5.75
CA MET A 146 -12.95 -11.39 7.19
C MET A 146 -13.45 -10.19 8.00
N GLY A 147 -13.14 -8.96 7.57
CA GLY A 147 -13.69 -7.76 8.19
C GLY A 147 -15.21 -7.63 8.04
N TYR A 148 -15.76 -8.15 6.94
CA TYR A 148 -17.19 -8.17 6.64
C TYR A 148 -17.94 -9.29 7.37
N ALA A 149 -17.38 -10.49 7.44
CA ALA A 149 -18.00 -11.64 8.08
C ALA A 149 -18.22 -11.39 9.58
N ASP A 150 -19.30 -11.93 10.15
CA ASP A 150 -19.53 -11.90 11.60
C ASP A 150 -18.68 -12.96 12.29
N LEU A 151 -17.44 -12.59 12.60
CA LEU A 151 -16.45 -13.49 13.18
C LEU A 151 -16.69 -13.76 14.67
N VAL A 152 -17.38 -12.85 15.36
CA VAL A 152 -17.69 -13.03 16.80
C VAL A 152 -18.69 -14.16 16.97
N SER A 153 -19.73 -14.19 16.13
CA SER A 153 -20.70 -15.29 16.11
C SER A 153 -20.08 -16.61 15.66
N ALA A 154 -19.17 -16.58 14.69
CA ALA A 154 -18.54 -17.79 14.15
C ALA A 154 -17.44 -18.38 15.07
N PHE A 155 -16.65 -17.53 15.74
CA PHE A 155 -15.49 -17.92 16.56
C PHE A 155 -15.48 -17.24 17.94
N PRO A 156 -16.51 -17.45 18.77
CA PRO A 156 -16.65 -16.74 20.05
C PRO A 156 -15.51 -17.03 21.05
N PHE A 157 -14.82 -18.16 20.90
CA PHE A 157 -13.69 -18.55 21.75
C PHE A 157 -12.40 -17.77 21.47
N LEU A 158 -12.27 -17.10 20.31
CA LEU A 158 -11.09 -16.32 19.95
C LEU A 158 -11.14 -14.88 20.48
N GLY A 159 -12.33 -14.38 20.83
CA GLY A 159 -12.53 -13.04 21.35
C GLY A 159 -13.99 -12.63 21.38
N ASN A 160 -14.30 -11.69 22.26
CA ASN A 160 -15.65 -11.15 22.43
C ASN A 160 -15.94 -9.94 21.52
N THR A 161 -14.99 -9.54 20.68
CA THR A 161 -15.17 -8.42 19.73
C THR A 161 -14.58 -8.79 18.36
N GLN A 162 -15.14 -8.19 17.30
CA GLN A 162 -14.67 -8.37 15.92
C GLN A 162 -13.16 -8.11 15.79
N LEU A 163 -12.66 -7.06 16.46
CA LEU A 163 -11.25 -6.69 16.43
C LEU A 163 -10.35 -7.75 17.07
N LYS A 164 -10.73 -8.33 18.21
CA LYS A 164 -9.95 -9.37 18.88
C LYS A 164 -9.79 -10.60 18.01
N VAL A 165 -10.91 -11.07 17.45
CA VAL A 165 -10.91 -12.26 16.57
C VAL A 165 -10.05 -12.01 15.33
N LEU A 166 -10.17 -10.83 14.71
CA LEU A 166 -9.33 -10.43 13.57
C LEU A 166 -7.84 -10.39 13.92
N CYS A 167 -7.47 -9.81 15.07
CA CYS A 167 -6.07 -9.75 15.51
C CYS A 167 -5.47 -11.14 15.72
N VAL A 168 -6.22 -12.08 16.31
CA VAL A 168 -5.76 -13.46 16.51
C VAL A 168 -5.61 -14.18 15.18
N PHE A 169 -6.61 -14.10 14.30
CA PHE A 169 -6.54 -14.79 13.02
C PHE A 169 -5.43 -14.23 12.13
N ALA A 170 -5.29 -12.89 12.05
CA ALA A 170 -4.21 -12.25 11.31
C ALA A 170 -2.83 -12.70 11.84
N SER A 171 -2.69 -12.85 13.16
CA SER A 171 -1.47 -13.37 13.77
C SER A 171 -1.19 -14.83 13.38
N ILE A 172 -2.20 -15.69 13.39
CA ILE A 172 -2.06 -17.10 12.97
C ILE A 172 -1.66 -17.19 11.49
N VAL A 173 -2.35 -16.46 10.62
CA VAL A 173 -2.05 -16.43 9.17
C VAL A 173 -0.63 -15.93 8.93
N LEU A 174 -0.20 -14.87 9.62
CA LEU A 174 1.16 -14.35 9.50
C LEU A 174 2.20 -15.41 9.89
N VAL A 175 2.02 -16.06 11.05
CA VAL A 175 2.93 -17.12 11.51
C VAL A 175 3.02 -18.26 10.50
N VAL A 176 1.87 -18.72 9.99
CA VAL A 176 1.82 -19.81 9.01
C VAL A 176 2.54 -19.41 7.72
N CYS A 177 2.24 -18.24 7.17
CA CYS A 177 2.85 -17.74 5.95
C CYS A 177 4.37 -17.55 6.09
N ASP A 178 4.83 -16.99 7.21
CA ASP A 178 6.25 -16.78 7.47
C ASP A 178 6.99 -18.08 7.75
N ALA A 179 6.34 -19.04 8.44
CA ALA A 179 6.90 -20.37 8.65
C ALA A 179 7.08 -21.10 7.31
N ILE A 180 6.07 -21.06 6.43
CA ILE A 180 6.15 -21.61 5.07
C ILE A 180 7.29 -20.94 4.30
N THR A 181 7.38 -19.61 4.35
CA THR A 181 8.44 -18.85 3.64
C THR A 181 9.83 -19.21 4.16
N CYS A 182 10.00 -19.26 5.49
CA CYS A 182 11.27 -19.61 6.13
C CYS A 182 11.67 -21.06 5.91
N TYR A 183 10.71 -21.96 5.70
CA TYR A 183 10.95 -23.36 5.37
C TYR A 183 11.30 -23.56 3.88
N ALA A 184 10.49 -22.97 2.99
CA ALA A 184 10.55 -23.22 1.55
C ALA A 184 11.72 -22.52 0.87
N VAL A 185 12.03 -21.28 1.28
CA VAL A 185 13.18 -20.57 0.74
C VAL A 185 14.43 -21.15 1.41
N LYS A 186 15.58 -21.22 0.73
CA LYS A 186 16.91 -21.50 1.36
C LYS A 186 17.88 -20.37 1.01
N GLU A 187 18.37 -19.67 2.01
CA GLU A 187 19.16 -18.44 1.85
C GLU A 187 20.63 -18.73 2.13
N ARG A 188 21.53 -18.15 1.32
CA ARG A 188 22.97 -18.33 1.52
C ARG A 188 23.45 -17.49 2.70
N VAL A 189 24.18 -18.10 3.63
CA VAL A 189 24.79 -17.39 4.75
C VAL A 189 25.93 -16.52 4.24
N LEU A 190 25.96 -15.25 4.66
CA LEU A 190 27.00 -14.30 4.26
C LEU A 190 28.37 -14.73 4.81
N SER A 191 29.35 -14.95 3.92
CA SER A 191 30.74 -15.22 4.32
C SER A 191 31.40 -13.98 4.92
N LYS A 192 32.31 -14.18 5.89
CA LYS A 192 33.00 -13.10 6.62
C LYS A 192 33.80 -12.17 5.70
N ASP A 193 34.31 -12.65 4.57
CA ASP A 193 35.07 -11.84 3.61
C ASP A 193 34.18 -10.89 2.79
N SER A 194 32.95 -11.30 2.47
CA SER A 194 31.95 -10.47 1.80
C SER A 194 31.46 -9.32 2.68
N ARG A 195 31.53 -9.47 4.01
CA ARG A 195 31.12 -8.45 4.98
C ARG A 195 31.97 -7.18 4.92
N LYS A 196 33.28 -7.29 4.62
CA LYS A 196 34.19 -6.12 4.52
C LYS A 196 33.85 -5.20 3.33
N LYS A 197 33.21 -5.72 2.28
CA LYS A 197 32.77 -4.94 1.10
C LYS A 197 31.42 -4.23 1.31
N SER A 198 30.57 -4.70 2.24
CA SER A 198 29.23 -4.17 2.52
C SER A 198 29.23 -3.03 3.57
N ARG A 199 29.93 -1.93 3.28
CA ARG A 199 30.08 -0.79 4.21
C ARG A 199 29.13 0.40 3.94
N GLY A 200 28.06 0.20 3.16
CA GLY A 200 27.07 1.26 2.89
C GLY A 200 26.30 1.64 4.16
N SER A 201 26.17 2.94 4.46
CA SER A 201 25.40 3.44 5.61
C SER A 201 23.97 3.81 5.18
N PRO A 202 22.93 3.53 5.98
CA PRO A 202 21.57 3.98 5.66
C PRO A 202 21.52 5.50 5.45
N PHE A 203 22.28 6.25 6.24
CA PHE A 203 22.40 7.71 6.11
C PHE A 203 23.00 8.14 4.77
N LYS A 204 23.92 7.36 4.20
CA LYS A 204 24.47 7.65 2.87
C LYS A 204 23.37 7.50 1.82
N THR A 205 22.57 6.43 1.89
CA THR A 205 21.41 6.23 0.99
C THR A 205 20.42 7.38 1.08
N PHE A 206 20.08 7.85 2.28
CA PHE A 206 19.22 9.04 2.45
C PHE A 206 19.87 10.32 1.90
N SER A 207 21.17 10.50 2.11
CA SER A 207 21.92 11.65 1.56
C SER A 207 21.92 11.65 0.04
N ASP A 208 22.15 10.50 -0.58
CA ASP A 208 22.17 10.36 -2.04
C ASP A 208 20.77 10.61 -2.64
N ILE A 209 19.70 10.08 -2.02
CA ILE A 209 18.32 10.39 -2.40
C ILE A 209 18.06 11.91 -2.32
N GLY A 210 18.45 12.56 -1.23
CA GLY A 210 18.26 14.00 -1.02
C GLY A 210 19.02 14.88 -2.02
N LYS A 211 20.22 14.46 -2.44
CA LYS A 211 21.00 15.17 -3.48
C LYS A 211 20.36 15.07 -4.86
N HIS A 212 19.82 13.91 -5.21
CA HIS A 212 19.32 13.64 -6.55
C HIS A 212 17.83 13.95 -6.75
N ILE A 213 17.04 14.12 -5.68
CA ILE A 213 15.59 14.40 -5.77
C ILE A 213 15.29 15.66 -6.59
N TRP A 214 16.18 16.66 -6.54
CA TRP A 214 16.03 17.92 -7.29
C TRP A 214 16.60 17.86 -8.71
N ASN A 215 17.50 16.90 -8.99
CA ASN A 215 18.24 16.78 -10.25
C ASN A 215 17.80 15.59 -11.10
N LEU A 216 16.51 15.23 -11.05
CA LEU A 216 15.97 14.11 -11.81
C LEU A 216 15.90 14.38 -13.32
N PRO A 217 16.20 13.38 -14.18
CA PRO A 217 15.89 13.43 -15.60
C PRO A 217 14.41 13.73 -15.87
N LYS A 218 14.11 14.46 -16.96
CA LYS A 218 12.75 14.89 -17.30
C LYS A 218 11.71 13.75 -17.30
N PRO A 219 11.99 12.55 -17.86
CA PRO A 219 11.02 11.45 -17.86
C PRO A 219 10.67 10.96 -16.45
N ILE A 220 11.67 10.72 -15.60
CA ILE A 220 11.48 10.29 -14.20
C ILE A 220 10.73 11.36 -13.41
N ARG A 221 11.13 12.64 -13.57
CA ARG A 221 10.47 13.75 -12.88
C ARG A 221 8.97 13.83 -13.21
N ARG A 222 8.57 13.52 -14.46
CA ARG A 222 7.15 13.48 -14.83
C ARG A 222 6.41 12.36 -14.10
N ILE A 223 6.96 11.15 -14.07
CA ILE A 223 6.37 10.01 -13.34
C ILE A 223 6.23 10.34 -11.84
N CYS A 224 7.31 10.87 -11.24
CA CYS A 224 7.35 11.27 -9.84
C CYS A 224 6.31 12.36 -9.51
N ASN A 225 6.15 13.38 -10.35
CA ASN A 225 5.15 14.42 -10.14
C ASN A 225 3.72 13.87 -10.20
N VAL A 226 3.42 12.93 -11.10
CA VAL A 226 2.11 12.27 -11.12
C VAL A 226 1.88 11.50 -9.83
N GLN A 227 2.86 10.74 -9.36
CA GLN A 227 2.79 10.03 -8.07
C GLN A 227 2.52 11.00 -6.92
N PHE A 228 3.22 12.12 -6.86
CA PHE A 228 3.06 13.10 -5.79
C PHE A 228 1.61 13.54 -5.62
N PHE A 229 1.00 14.06 -6.69
CA PHE A 229 -0.39 14.52 -6.63
C PHE A 229 -1.38 13.37 -6.48
N ALA A 230 -1.11 12.21 -7.10
CA ALA A 230 -1.97 11.04 -6.95
C ALA A 230 -2.04 10.55 -5.50
N TRP A 231 -0.92 10.54 -4.77
CA TRP A 231 -0.87 10.08 -3.39
C TRP A 231 -1.48 11.05 -2.39
N ILE A 232 -1.60 12.34 -2.72
CA ILE A 232 -2.46 13.27 -1.96
C ILE A 232 -3.92 12.81 -2.02
N GLY A 233 -4.38 12.25 -3.15
CA GLY A 233 -5.73 11.71 -3.28
C GLY A 233 -5.91 10.30 -2.70
N TRP A 234 -4.97 9.41 -2.98
CA TRP A 234 -5.06 8.01 -2.54
C TRP A 234 -4.97 7.83 -1.03
N PHE A 235 -4.18 8.65 -0.33
CA PHE A 235 -3.96 8.45 1.09
C PHE A 235 -5.24 8.62 1.93
N PRO A 236 -6.01 9.73 1.83
CA PRO A 236 -7.31 9.82 2.50
C PRO A 236 -8.28 8.71 2.11
N PHE A 237 -8.28 8.31 0.83
CA PHE A 237 -9.13 7.21 0.37
C PHE A 237 -8.81 5.90 1.10
N LEU A 238 -7.54 5.53 1.22
CA LEU A 238 -7.14 4.27 1.86
C LEU A 238 -7.41 4.23 3.37
N PHE A 239 -7.34 5.38 4.06
CA PHE A 239 -7.45 5.45 5.52
C PHE A 239 -8.84 5.83 6.03
N TYR A 240 -9.62 6.61 5.28
CA TYR A 240 -10.89 7.16 5.75
C TYR A 240 -12.12 6.56 5.06
N SER A 241 -12.00 5.98 3.87
CA SER A 241 -13.19 5.53 3.11
C SER A 241 -13.99 4.44 3.83
N THR A 242 -13.33 3.54 4.58
CA THR A 242 -14.07 2.54 5.38
C THR A 242 -14.92 3.19 6.46
N THR A 243 -14.38 4.23 7.12
CA THR A 243 -15.09 5.02 8.12
C THR A 243 -16.17 5.89 7.49
N TRP A 244 -15.94 6.44 6.31
CA TRP A 244 -16.97 7.17 5.56
C TRP A 244 -18.20 6.30 5.25
N VAL A 245 -17.99 5.05 4.81
CA VAL A 245 -19.09 4.10 4.61
C VAL A 245 -19.77 3.74 5.94
N ALA A 246 -19.01 3.58 7.02
CA ALA A 246 -19.55 3.32 8.35
C ALA A 246 -20.43 4.49 8.85
N GLU A 247 -20.01 5.74 8.63
CA GLU A 247 -20.80 6.93 8.99
C GLU A 247 -22.11 7.01 8.19
N ILE A 248 -22.09 6.65 6.90
CA ILE A 248 -23.32 6.55 6.09
C ILE A 248 -24.27 5.48 6.65
N TYR A 249 -23.72 4.33 7.06
CA TYR A 249 -24.52 3.27 7.69
C TYR A 249 -25.17 3.75 8.99
N ASP A 250 -24.41 4.38 9.88
CA ASP A 250 -24.93 4.89 11.16
C ASP A 250 -26.03 5.94 10.93
N GLN A 251 -25.86 6.83 9.96
CA GLN A 251 -26.90 7.82 9.59
C GLN A 251 -28.18 7.17 9.02
N GLU A 252 -28.06 6.05 8.32
CA GLU A 252 -29.21 5.29 7.84
C GLU A 252 -29.91 4.53 8.98
N ALA A 253 -29.14 3.94 9.90
CA ALA A 253 -29.65 3.26 11.08
C ALA A 253 -30.42 4.21 12.01
N LEU A 254 -29.96 5.46 12.18
CA LEU A 254 -30.68 6.48 12.95
C LEU A 254 -32.08 6.80 12.37
N LYS A 255 -32.31 6.59 11.08
CA LYS A 255 -33.62 6.75 10.43
C LYS A 255 -34.54 5.55 10.62
N ARG A 256 -34.02 4.41 11.13
CA ARG A 256 -34.76 3.16 11.37
C ARG A 256 -34.50 2.64 12.80
N PRO A 257 -35.01 3.35 13.83
CA PRO A 257 -34.70 3.08 15.24
C PRO A 257 -35.21 1.72 15.76
N GLU A 258 -36.10 1.03 15.05
CA GLU A 258 -36.63 -0.29 15.45
C GLU A 258 -35.57 -1.42 15.47
N ASN A 259 -34.38 -1.19 14.90
CA ASN A 259 -33.28 -2.16 14.82
C ASN A 259 -32.07 -1.78 15.69
N SER A 260 -32.27 -1.25 16.91
CA SER A 260 -31.16 -0.94 17.83
C SER A 260 -30.45 -2.23 18.26
N ALA A 261 -29.49 -2.69 17.44
CA ALA A 261 -28.69 -3.87 17.70
C ALA A 261 -27.63 -3.56 18.75
N ASP A 262 -27.39 -4.50 19.66
CA ASP A 262 -26.33 -4.43 20.69
C ASP A 262 -24.91 -4.20 20.10
N ASP A 263 -24.72 -4.40 18.79
CA ASP A 263 -23.44 -4.25 18.06
C ASP A 263 -23.52 -3.24 16.89
N ALA A 264 -24.00 -2.02 17.14
CA ALA A 264 -24.05 -0.97 16.10
C ALA A 264 -22.67 -0.68 15.47
N VAL A 265 -21.62 -0.56 16.30
CA VAL A 265 -20.25 -0.27 15.84
C VAL A 265 -19.69 -1.41 14.97
N GLY A 266 -19.96 -2.67 15.32
CA GLY A 266 -19.56 -3.82 14.52
C GLY A 266 -20.29 -3.87 13.18
N GLN A 267 -21.59 -3.55 13.14
CA GLN A 267 -22.35 -3.47 11.89
C GLN A 267 -21.82 -2.39 10.95
N ALA A 268 -21.57 -1.18 11.45
CA ALA A 268 -20.99 -0.09 10.67
C ALA A 268 -19.60 -0.46 10.12
N THR A 269 -18.78 -1.11 10.94
CA THR A 269 -17.45 -1.62 10.52
C THR A 269 -17.55 -2.71 9.45
N ARG A 270 -18.55 -3.58 9.53
CA ARG A 270 -18.83 -4.61 8.51
C ARG A 270 -19.26 -3.99 7.18
N ALA A 271 -20.08 -2.94 7.20
CA ALA A 271 -20.48 -2.21 6.00
C ALA A 271 -19.26 -1.58 5.27
N GLY A 272 -18.36 -0.93 6.01
CA GLY A 272 -17.11 -0.41 5.45
C GLY A 272 -16.20 -1.51 4.89
N SER A 273 -16.13 -2.66 5.56
CA SER A 273 -15.36 -3.83 5.09
C SER A 273 -15.97 -4.44 3.82
N PHE A 274 -17.30 -4.46 3.69
CA PHE A 274 -18.00 -4.90 2.49
C PHE A 274 -17.69 -4.04 1.26
N ALA A 275 -17.73 -2.71 1.41
CA ALA A 275 -17.37 -1.79 0.34
C ALA A 275 -15.93 -2.04 -0.15
N PHE A 276 -15.00 -2.28 0.77
CA PHE A 276 -13.62 -2.59 0.42
C PHE A 276 -13.40 -4.02 -0.10
N LEU A 277 -14.27 -4.96 0.25
CA LEU A 277 -14.29 -6.29 -0.38
C LEU A 277 -14.60 -6.14 -1.87
N ILE A 278 -15.62 -5.36 -2.24
CA ILE A 278 -15.94 -5.06 -3.64
C ILE A 278 -14.75 -4.40 -4.34
N TYR A 279 -14.16 -3.36 -3.73
CA TYR A 279 -12.94 -2.71 -4.23
C TYR A 279 -11.80 -3.71 -4.49
N SER A 280 -11.56 -4.63 -3.57
CA SER A 280 -10.48 -5.62 -3.70
C SER A 280 -10.74 -6.64 -4.80
N LEU A 281 -12.00 -7.08 -4.98
CA LEU A 281 -12.41 -7.96 -6.07
C LEU A 281 -12.28 -7.28 -7.43
N VAL A 282 -12.76 -6.04 -7.54
CA VAL A 282 -12.63 -5.22 -8.76
C VAL A 282 -11.16 -4.98 -9.08
N SER A 283 -10.34 -4.62 -8.07
CA SER A 283 -8.91 -4.43 -8.27
C SER A 283 -8.19 -5.70 -8.70
N LEU A 284 -8.52 -6.85 -8.09
CA LEU A 284 -7.91 -8.12 -8.46
C LEU A 284 -8.29 -8.50 -9.88
N GLY A 285 -9.57 -8.41 -10.24
CA GLY A 285 -10.04 -8.65 -11.61
C GLY A 285 -9.40 -7.72 -12.63
N ALA A 286 -9.35 -6.42 -12.33
CA ALA A 286 -8.69 -5.41 -13.14
C ALA A 286 -7.20 -5.72 -13.36
N SER A 287 -6.50 -6.26 -12.36
CA SER A 287 -5.07 -6.61 -12.46
C SER A 287 -4.78 -7.73 -13.47
N PHE A 288 -5.76 -8.61 -13.73
CA PHE A 288 -5.65 -9.63 -14.76
C PHE A 288 -6.12 -9.13 -16.14
N ILE A 289 -7.16 -8.30 -16.18
CA ILE A 289 -7.81 -7.89 -17.43
C ILE A 289 -7.05 -6.74 -18.11
N ILE A 290 -6.64 -5.72 -17.36
CA ILE A 290 -6.09 -4.48 -17.93
C ILE A 290 -4.79 -4.71 -18.71
N PRO A 291 -3.82 -5.52 -18.23
CA PRO A 291 -2.62 -5.81 -19.00
C PRO A 291 -2.88 -6.50 -20.34
N LEU A 292 -4.03 -7.17 -20.52
CA LEU A 292 -4.38 -7.84 -21.77
C LEU A 292 -4.87 -6.87 -22.85
N ILE A 293 -5.40 -5.70 -22.45
CA ILE A 293 -5.97 -4.69 -23.37
C ILE A 293 -5.03 -3.53 -23.65
N VAL A 294 -4.04 -3.29 -22.78
CA VAL A 294 -3.07 -2.19 -22.92
C VAL A 294 -1.99 -2.53 -23.95
N SER A 295 -1.77 -1.62 -24.89
CA SER A 295 -0.74 -1.73 -25.92
C SER A 295 0.63 -1.26 -25.40
N PRO A 296 1.74 -1.90 -25.82
CA PRO A 296 3.11 -1.44 -25.52
C PRO A 296 3.32 -0.01 -26.05
N SER A 297 4.03 0.82 -25.30
CA SER A 297 4.24 2.23 -25.63
C SER A 297 5.33 2.47 -26.70
N PHE A 298 6.23 1.50 -26.92
CA PHE A 298 7.36 1.62 -27.86
C PHE A 298 7.39 0.48 -28.90
N ARG A 299 7.96 0.78 -30.08
CA ARG A 299 8.13 -0.15 -31.23
C ARG A 299 8.99 -1.35 -30.86
N GLU A 300 8.66 -2.50 -31.46
CA GLU A 300 9.16 -3.87 -31.25
C GLU A 300 10.70 -4.09 -31.39
N ASP A 301 11.52 -3.05 -31.51
CA ASP A 301 12.90 -3.20 -31.99
C ASP A 301 13.91 -3.71 -30.94
N TYR A 302 13.58 -3.71 -29.63
CA TYR A 302 14.57 -4.05 -28.59
C TYR A 302 14.18 -5.09 -27.53
N THR A 303 12.90 -5.37 -27.30
CA THR A 303 12.49 -6.46 -26.39
C THR A 303 11.10 -6.98 -26.74
N PRO A 304 10.91 -8.31 -26.91
CA PRO A 304 9.57 -8.87 -27.06
C PRO A 304 8.78 -8.66 -25.76
N ALA A 305 7.59 -8.06 -25.86
CA ALA A 305 6.70 -7.87 -24.72
C ALA A 305 6.38 -9.23 -24.05
N PRO A 306 6.26 -9.29 -22.71
CA PRO A 306 5.86 -10.51 -22.02
C PRO A 306 4.53 -10.98 -22.59
N THR A 307 4.55 -12.15 -23.20
CA THR A 307 3.39 -12.71 -23.89
C THR A 307 2.71 -13.69 -22.94
N TYR A 308 1.58 -13.29 -22.37
CA TYR A 308 0.77 -14.16 -21.52
C TYR A 308 0.10 -15.24 -22.38
N ASN A 309 0.74 -16.39 -22.49
CA ASN A 309 0.20 -17.55 -23.17
C ASN A 309 -0.62 -18.39 -22.18
N LEU A 310 -1.91 -18.54 -22.44
CA LEU A 310 -2.72 -19.58 -21.80
C LEU A 310 -2.49 -20.88 -22.55
N GLU A 311 -1.74 -21.80 -21.94
CA GLU A 311 -1.62 -23.17 -22.44
C GLU A 311 -2.69 -24.04 -21.80
N PHE A 312 -3.55 -24.65 -22.61
CA PHE A 312 -4.47 -25.68 -22.16
C PHE A 312 -4.39 -26.91 -23.06
N LYS A 313 -4.57 -28.08 -22.47
CA LYS A 313 -4.48 -29.36 -23.17
C LYS A 313 -5.89 -29.90 -23.37
N PHE A 314 -6.36 -29.95 -24.61
CA PHE A 314 -7.66 -30.52 -24.96
C PHE A 314 -7.48 -31.64 -25.98
N ARG A 315 -8.05 -32.82 -25.71
CA ARG A 315 -7.88 -34.04 -26.53
C ARG A 315 -6.42 -34.34 -26.92
N GLY A 316 -5.50 -34.22 -25.97
CA GLY A 316 -4.08 -34.53 -26.21
C GLY A 316 -3.28 -33.49 -27.00
N ARG A 317 -3.92 -32.50 -27.65
CA ARG A 317 -3.25 -31.35 -28.28
C ARG A 317 -3.05 -30.21 -27.29
N LYS A 318 -1.85 -29.62 -27.32
CA LYS A 318 -1.57 -28.36 -26.64
C LYS A 318 -2.17 -27.23 -27.47
N HIS A 319 -3.08 -26.48 -26.90
CA HIS A 319 -3.60 -25.24 -27.46
C HIS A 319 -2.96 -24.07 -26.70
N VAL A 320 -2.26 -23.20 -27.44
CA VAL A 320 -1.68 -21.98 -26.92
C VAL A 320 -2.59 -20.84 -27.33
N PHE A 321 -3.30 -20.27 -26.37
CA PHE A 321 -4.10 -19.07 -26.58
C PHE A 321 -3.28 -17.86 -26.14
N THR A 322 -3.04 -16.94 -27.07
CA THR A 322 -2.31 -15.69 -26.81
C THR A 322 -3.30 -14.51 -26.86
N PRO A 323 -4.05 -14.23 -25.78
CA PRO A 323 -5.06 -13.17 -25.76
C PRO A 323 -4.48 -11.79 -26.11
N SER A 324 -3.21 -11.55 -25.76
CA SER A 324 -2.49 -10.30 -26.03
C SER A 324 -2.30 -9.98 -27.52
N LYS A 325 -2.55 -10.93 -28.44
CA LYS A 325 -2.50 -10.69 -29.90
C LYS A 325 -3.83 -10.18 -30.47
N TYR A 326 -4.95 -10.46 -29.80
CA TYR A 326 -6.30 -10.20 -30.33
C TYR A 326 -7.10 -9.15 -29.53
N LEU A 327 -6.71 -8.87 -28.28
CA LEU A 327 -7.45 -7.96 -27.38
C LEU A 327 -6.82 -6.57 -27.21
N LYS A 328 -5.66 -6.31 -27.83
CA LYS A 328 -4.95 -5.03 -27.69
C LYS A 328 -5.71 -3.89 -28.36
N ILE A 329 -6.01 -2.86 -27.58
CA ILE A 329 -6.62 -1.65 -28.08
C ILE A 329 -5.49 -0.69 -28.47
N SER A 330 -5.36 -0.40 -29.76
CA SER A 330 -4.23 0.38 -30.32
C SER A 330 -4.11 1.79 -29.73
N PHE A 331 -5.21 2.41 -29.29
CA PHE A 331 -5.17 3.73 -28.65
C PHE A 331 -4.78 3.68 -27.17
N LEU A 332 -4.93 2.53 -26.50
CA LEU A 332 -4.78 2.42 -25.05
C LEU A 332 -3.33 2.03 -24.69
N THR A 333 -2.43 3.00 -24.70
CA THR A 333 -1.06 2.81 -24.19
C THR A 333 -1.02 2.87 -22.67
N LEU A 334 0.06 2.39 -22.05
CA LEU A 334 0.20 2.38 -20.58
C LEU A 334 0.09 3.80 -19.95
N PRO A 335 0.73 4.86 -20.48
CA PRO A 335 0.53 6.22 -19.97
C PRO A 335 -0.93 6.70 -20.07
N ARG A 336 -1.63 6.35 -21.17
CA ARG A 336 -3.04 6.73 -21.36
C ARG A 336 -3.97 5.98 -20.42
N ALA A 337 -3.74 4.68 -20.23
CA ALA A 337 -4.46 3.88 -19.25
C ALA A 337 -4.28 4.47 -17.84
N TRP A 338 -3.06 4.92 -17.51
CA TRP A 338 -2.78 5.59 -16.25
C TRP A 338 -3.49 6.95 -16.10
N THR A 339 -3.54 7.76 -17.15
CA THR A 339 -4.36 8.99 -17.16
C THR A 339 -5.83 8.69 -16.91
N ILE A 340 -6.40 7.72 -17.63
CA ILE A 340 -7.81 7.31 -17.48
C ILE A 340 -8.07 6.85 -16.04
N SER A 341 -7.12 6.12 -15.44
CA SER A 341 -7.25 5.64 -14.07
C SER A 341 -7.38 6.78 -13.06
N HIS A 342 -6.63 7.87 -13.24
CA HIS A 342 -6.74 9.07 -12.41
C HIS A 342 -8.07 9.81 -12.63
N VAL A 343 -8.56 9.87 -13.87
CA VAL A 343 -9.87 10.47 -14.18
C VAL A 343 -11.00 9.67 -13.54
N ILE A 344 -10.97 8.33 -13.63
CA ILE A 344 -11.95 7.45 -12.97
C ILE A 344 -11.96 7.70 -11.47
N PHE A 345 -10.76 7.75 -10.84
CA PHE A 345 -10.66 8.00 -9.41
C PHE A 345 -11.17 9.41 -9.02
N CYS A 346 -10.85 10.43 -9.81
CA CYS A 346 -11.37 11.79 -9.62
C CYS A 346 -12.90 11.83 -9.65
N ILE A 347 -13.52 11.23 -10.68
CA ILE A 347 -14.98 11.18 -10.81
C ILE A 347 -15.59 10.41 -9.63
N ALA A 348 -15.05 9.25 -9.27
CA ALA A 348 -15.54 8.47 -8.13
C ALA A 348 -15.50 9.27 -6.82
N MET A 349 -14.40 9.97 -6.53
CA MET A 349 -14.29 10.81 -5.34
C MET A 349 -15.23 12.02 -5.36
N LEU A 350 -15.51 12.63 -6.52
CA LEU A 350 -16.55 13.66 -6.64
C LEU A 350 -17.96 13.11 -6.41
N CYS A 351 -18.23 11.87 -6.86
CA CYS A 351 -19.52 11.20 -6.66
C CYS A 351 -19.86 10.93 -5.20
N THR A 352 -18.92 11.05 -4.26
CA THR A 352 -19.19 10.93 -2.81
C THR A 352 -20.26 11.90 -2.32
N ILE A 353 -20.48 13.05 -2.99
CA ILE A 353 -21.57 13.98 -2.66
C ILE A 353 -22.98 13.39 -2.88
N PHE A 354 -23.10 12.39 -3.75
CA PHE A 354 -24.37 11.76 -4.12
C PHE A 354 -24.61 10.43 -3.40
N ALA A 355 -23.59 9.85 -2.77
CA ALA A 355 -23.68 8.57 -2.08
C ALA A 355 -24.29 8.75 -0.68
N LYS A 356 -25.60 8.48 -0.56
CA LYS A 356 -26.38 8.64 0.68
C LYS A 356 -26.77 7.32 1.36
N ASP A 357 -26.41 6.21 0.75
CA ASP A 357 -26.65 4.86 1.26
C ASP A 357 -25.41 3.98 1.05
N VAL A 358 -25.35 2.87 1.78
CA VAL A 358 -24.18 1.97 1.76
C VAL A 358 -23.96 1.33 0.40
N VAL A 359 -25.00 1.12 -0.41
CA VAL A 359 -24.88 0.50 -1.74
C VAL A 359 -24.19 1.48 -2.69
N ALA A 360 -24.67 2.72 -2.76
CA ALA A 360 -24.08 3.79 -3.55
C ALA A 360 -22.62 4.05 -3.13
N ALA A 361 -22.36 4.10 -1.83
CA ALA A 361 -21.00 4.23 -1.30
C ALA A 361 -20.11 3.05 -1.71
N SER A 362 -20.62 1.82 -1.63
CA SER A 362 -19.90 0.62 -2.04
C SER A 362 -19.58 0.59 -3.54
N VAL A 363 -20.47 1.08 -4.39
CA VAL A 363 -20.22 1.21 -5.84
C VAL A 363 -19.10 2.23 -6.11
N VAL A 364 -19.15 3.39 -5.45
CA VAL A 364 -18.12 4.44 -5.56
C VAL A 364 -16.75 3.88 -5.17
N ILE A 365 -16.65 3.23 -4.00
CA ILE A 365 -15.41 2.60 -3.52
C ILE A 365 -14.97 1.45 -4.44
N GLY A 366 -15.91 0.64 -4.91
CA GLY A 366 -15.66 -0.48 -5.82
C GLY A 366 -14.98 -0.06 -7.13
N ILE A 367 -15.48 1.01 -7.77
CA ILE A 367 -14.94 1.55 -9.03
C ILE A 367 -13.48 1.97 -8.88
N CYS A 368 -13.09 2.50 -7.71
CA CYS A 368 -11.70 2.87 -7.43
C CYS A 368 -10.74 1.67 -7.51
N GLY A 369 -11.22 0.42 -7.42
CA GLY A 369 -10.40 -0.77 -7.59
C GLY A 369 -9.72 -0.85 -8.96
N ILE A 370 -10.39 -0.37 -10.02
CA ILE A 370 -9.81 -0.26 -11.37
C ILE A 370 -8.61 0.69 -11.34
N SER A 371 -8.80 1.86 -10.75
CA SER A 371 -7.76 2.89 -10.64
C SER A 371 -6.57 2.44 -9.80
N TRP A 372 -6.83 1.68 -8.73
CA TRP A 372 -5.79 1.12 -7.85
C TRP A 372 -4.93 0.13 -8.60
N SER A 373 -5.55 -0.80 -9.35
CA SER A 373 -4.83 -1.79 -10.14
C SER A 373 -3.84 -1.14 -11.12
N ILE A 374 -4.23 -0.06 -11.79
CA ILE A 374 -3.34 0.65 -12.73
C ILE A 374 -2.25 1.41 -11.97
N THR A 375 -2.60 2.05 -10.85
CA THR A 375 -1.66 2.83 -10.03
C THR A 375 -0.57 1.97 -9.40
N MET A 376 -0.87 0.72 -9.06
CA MET A 376 0.13 -0.24 -8.57
C MET A 376 1.07 -0.77 -9.67
N TRP A 377 0.69 -0.64 -10.95
CA TRP A 377 1.41 -1.23 -12.07
C TRP A 377 2.15 -0.22 -12.95
N ALA A 378 1.44 0.79 -13.44
CA ALA A 378 1.94 1.74 -14.44
C ALA A 378 3.23 2.48 -14.02
N PRO A 379 3.35 3.02 -12.81
CA PRO A 379 4.50 3.85 -12.44
C PRO A 379 5.80 3.05 -12.37
N PHE A 380 5.73 1.84 -11.80
CA PHE A 380 6.88 0.94 -11.71
C PHE A 380 7.30 0.41 -13.08
N SER A 381 6.34 0.09 -13.94
CA SER A 381 6.62 -0.37 -15.30
C SER A 381 7.26 0.71 -16.16
N LEU A 382 6.72 1.95 -16.11
CA LEU A 382 7.28 3.09 -16.85
C LEU A 382 8.68 3.48 -16.34
N LEU A 383 8.90 3.41 -15.02
CA LEU A 383 10.21 3.68 -14.43
C LEU A 383 11.22 2.57 -14.79
N GLY A 384 10.81 1.30 -14.71
CA GLY A 384 11.64 0.15 -15.08
C GLY A 384 12.04 0.17 -16.56
N GLU A 385 11.10 0.51 -17.44
CA GLU A 385 11.35 0.68 -18.88
C GLU A 385 12.39 1.78 -19.13
N TYR A 386 12.27 2.93 -18.48
CA TYR A 386 13.25 4.01 -18.60
C TYR A 386 14.65 3.61 -18.11
N ILE A 387 14.73 2.87 -16.99
CA ILE A 387 16.00 2.37 -16.44
C ILE A 387 16.65 1.40 -17.43
N ALA A 388 15.90 0.43 -17.94
CA ALA A 388 16.39 -0.56 -18.90
C ALA A 388 16.90 0.10 -20.19
N GLN A 389 16.18 1.10 -20.71
CA GLN A 389 16.60 1.86 -21.89
C GLN A 389 17.92 2.61 -21.67
N ASN A 390 18.08 3.27 -20.51
CA ASN A 390 19.32 3.95 -20.18
C ASN A 390 20.48 2.96 -20.03
N GLU A 391 20.27 1.84 -19.34
CA GLU A 391 21.29 0.80 -19.19
C GLU A 391 21.73 0.22 -20.54
N ALA A 392 20.78 -0.06 -21.46
CA ALA A 392 21.09 -0.51 -22.82
C ALA A 392 21.90 0.55 -23.59
N ARG A 393 21.52 1.83 -23.47
CA ARG A 393 22.20 2.95 -24.15
C ARG A 393 23.64 3.13 -23.66
N TYR A 394 23.88 3.11 -22.35
CA TYR A 394 25.22 3.27 -21.78
C TYR A 394 26.07 2.00 -21.84
N GLY A 395 25.44 0.82 -21.77
CA GLY A 395 26.07 -0.48 -21.95
C GLY A 395 26.58 -0.68 -23.37
N GLY A 396 25.75 -0.36 -24.37
CA GLY A 396 26.15 -0.40 -25.79
C GLY A 396 27.28 0.60 -26.12
N MET A 397 27.25 1.79 -25.53
CA MET A 397 28.32 2.80 -25.68
C MET A 397 29.65 2.34 -25.06
N SER A 398 29.60 1.56 -23.98
CA SER A 398 30.80 1.02 -23.31
C SER A 398 31.44 -0.12 -24.11
N SER A 399 30.64 -0.97 -24.76
CA SER A 399 31.14 -2.00 -25.69
C SER A 399 31.70 -1.41 -26.98
N ALA A 400 31.13 -0.31 -27.49
CA ALA A 400 31.64 0.38 -28.68
C ALA A 400 32.96 1.13 -28.42
N ARG A 401 33.19 1.62 -27.19
CA ARG A 401 34.40 2.37 -26.79
C ARG A 401 35.57 1.52 -26.27
N GLN A 402 35.38 0.22 -26.07
CA GLN A 402 36.52 -0.68 -25.83
C GLN A 402 37.46 -0.77 -27.05
N ASN A 403 37.05 -0.22 -28.20
CA ASN A 403 37.83 -0.13 -29.43
C ASN A 403 38.40 1.27 -29.77
N GLY A 404 38.34 2.27 -28.88
CA GLY A 404 38.94 3.58 -29.17
C GLY A 404 38.93 4.60 -28.03
N ASP A 405 40.11 5.17 -27.77
CA ASP A 405 40.51 6.29 -26.89
C ASP A 405 39.50 6.85 -25.85
N GLY A 406 39.80 6.54 -24.59
CA GLY A 406 40.45 7.53 -23.72
C GLY A 406 39.63 8.56 -22.94
N HIS A 407 38.34 8.77 -23.22
CA HIS A 407 37.51 9.66 -22.38
C HIS A 407 36.45 8.88 -21.57
N ARG A 408 36.75 8.68 -20.27
CA ARG A 408 35.77 8.26 -19.26
C ARG A 408 34.68 9.34 -19.19
N LEU A 409 33.49 9.04 -19.72
CA LEU A 409 32.28 9.73 -19.28
C LEU A 409 32.08 9.35 -17.81
N ASP A 410 31.95 10.34 -16.93
CA ASP A 410 31.70 10.12 -15.51
C ASP A 410 30.44 9.28 -15.34
N LYS A 411 30.64 8.01 -15.00
CA LYS A 411 29.59 7.08 -14.58
C LYS A 411 28.93 7.52 -13.26
N ASP A 412 29.48 8.57 -12.64
CA ASP A 412 29.13 9.06 -11.30
C ASP A 412 27.88 9.96 -11.27
N ASP A 413 27.42 10.52 -12.40
CA ASP A 413 26.26 11.43 -12.41
C ASP A 413 24.91 10.75 -12.68
N THR A 414 24.89 9.53 -13.22
CA THR A 414 23.64 8.79 -13.42
C THR A 414 23.24 8.05 -12.15
N PRO A 415 22.10 8.39 -11.50
CA PRO A 415 21.69 7.73 -10.26
C PRO A 415 21.46 6.24 -10.51
N SER A 416 21.91 5.39 -9.59
CA SER A 416 21.65 3.95 -9.69
C SER A 416 20.15 3.65 -9.66
N ALA A 417 19.73 2.52 -10.24
CA ALA A 417 18.34 2.08 -10.24
C ALA A 417 17.71 2.09 -8.82
N GLY A 418 18.49 1.69 -7.80
CA GLY A 418 18.06 1.73 -6.40
C GLY A 418 17.85 3.16 -5.87
N VAL A 419 18.68 4.13 -6.25
CA VAL A 419 18.49 5.54 -5.88
C VAL A 419 17.25 6.12 -6.58
N LEU A 420 17.02 5.78 -7.85
CA LEU A 420 15.82 6.21 -8.59
C LEU A 420 14.53 5.65 -7.98
N LEU A 421 14.52 4.37 -7.60
CA LEU A 421 13.41 3.74 -6.88
C LEU A 421 13.22 4.38 -5.49
N GLY A 422 14.31 4.70 -4.80
CA GLY A 422 14.26 5.43 -3.52
C GLY A 422 13.64 6.81 -3.67
N ILE A 423 14.02 7.57 -4.70
CA ILE A 423 13.44 8.88 -5.01
C ILE A 423 11.96 8.72 -5.37
N HIS A 424 11.60 7.76 -6.21
CA HIS A 424 10.21 7.47 -6.53
C HIS A 424 9.37 7.24 -5.26
N ASN A 425 9.88 6.43 -4.32
CA ASN A 425 9.23 6.22 -3.02
C ASN A 425 9.09 7.53 -2.21
N MET A 426 10.03 8.48 -2.30
CA MET A 426 9.87 9.80 -1.64
C MET A 426 8.71 10.59 -2.22
N TYR A 427 8.52 10.54 -3.53
CA TYR A 427 7.38 11.18 -4.19
C TYR A 427 6.03 10.50 -3.87
N ILE A 428 6.06 9.27 -3.34
CA ILE A 428 4.88 8.60 -2.78
C ILE A 428 4.64 9.00 -1.33
N VAL A 429 5.71 9.08 -0.52
CA VAL A 429 5.64 9.23 0.93
C VAL A 429 5.49 10.68 1.39
N LEU A 430 6.24 11.63 0.81
CA LEU A 430 6.16 13.05 1.15
C LEU A 430 4.75 13.66 1.06
N PRO A 431 3.94 13.41 0.00
CA PRO A 431 2.58 13.95 -0.06
C PRO A 431 1.67 13.41 1.04
N GLN A 432 1.96 12.23 1.59
CA GLN A 432 1.15 11.63 2.66
C GLN A 432 1.27 12.44 3.96
N PHE A 433 2.45 12.97 4.28
CA PHE A 433 2.62 13.90 5.41
C PHE A 433 1.83 15.19 5.20
N LEU A 434 1.88 15.76 3.99
CA LEU A 434 1.17 16.99 3.66
C LEU A 434 -0.34 16.82 3.79
N VAL A 435 -0.89 15.76 3.20
CA VAL A 435 -2.33 15.51 3.25
C VAL A 435 -2.80 15.11 4.65
N THR A 436 -1.95 14.47 5.44
CA THR A 436 -2.28 14.16 6.84
C THR A 436 -2.46 15.44 7.66
N PHE A 437 -1.51 16.37 7.56
CA PHE A 437 -1.61 17.66 8.25
C PHE A 437 -2.80 18.49 7.74
N PHE A 438 -3.01 18.50 6.42
CA PHE A 438 -4.17 19.15 5.82
C PHE A 438 -5.50 18.54 6.29
N SER A 439 -5.61 17.21 6.33
CA SER A 439 -6.80 16.50 6.83
C SER A 439 -7.05 16.84 8.29
N SER A 440 -6.01 16.88 9.13
CA SER A 440 -6.11 17.31 10.53
C SER A 440 -6.70 18.71 10.67
N ILE A 441 -6.22 19.65 9.85
CA ILE A 441 -6.72 21.04 9.83
C ILE A 441 -8.17 21.06 9.37
N MET A 442 -8.49 20.37 8.27
CA MET A 442 -9.85 20.29 7.75
C MET A 442 -10.83 19.73 8.79
N PHE A 443 -10.50 18.61 9.43
CA PHE A 443 -11.32 18.03 10.47
C PHE A 443 -11.50 18.98 11.64
N HIS A 444 -10.42 19.65 12.10
CA HIS A 444 -10.53 20.62 13.18
C HIS A 444 -11.52 21.76 12.86
N PHE A 445 -11.46 22.33 11.65
CA PHE A 445 -12.39 23.38 11.23
C PHE A 445 -13.82 22.89 11.02
N LEU A 446 -14.00 21.69 10.46
CA LEU A 446 -15.33 21.12 10.19
C LEU A 446 -16.02 20.62 11.48
N GLU A 447 -15.25 20.22 12.49
CA GLU A 447 -15.78 19.80 13.80
C GLU A 447 -16.02 20.98 14.75
N LYS A 448 -15.22 22.05 14.68
CA LYS A 448 -15.34 23.21 15.58
C LYS A 448 -16.57 24.09 15.33
N ASN A 449 -17.15 24.03 14.13
CA ASN A 449 -18.28 24.89 13.73
C ASN A 449 -19.67 24.29 14.05
N LEU A 450 -19.73 23.26 14.89
CA LEU A 450 -20.99 22.59 15.24
C LEU A 450 -21.57 23.17 16.55
N PRO A 451 -22.91 23.32 16.65
CA PRO A 451 -23.57 23.61 17.91
C PRO A 451 -23.23 22.56 18.98
N GLU A 452 -23.12 22.96 20.24
CA GLU A 452 -22.96 22.03 21.36
C GLU A 452 -24.11 20.99 21.35
N GLY A 453 -23.77 19.71 21.17
CA GLY A 453 -24.74 18.60 21.14
C GLY A 453 -24.88 17.90 19.78
N GLU A 454 -24.27 18.40 18.70
CA GLU A 454 -24.17 17.67 17.42
C GLU A 454 -22.80 16.99 17.27
N ASP A 455 -22.79 15.66 17.31
CA ASP A 455 -21.60 14.84 17.10
C ASP A 455 -21.18 14.85 15.61
N ALA A 456 -20.27 15.78 15.27
CA ALA A 456 -19.54 15.89 14.00
C ALA A 456 -20.35 16.34 12.76
N SER A 457 -19.69 17.09 11.87
CA SER A 457 -20.22 17.42 10.55
C SER A 457 -20.40 16.11 9.77
N PRO A 458 -21.61 15.77 9.32
CA PRO A 458 -21.94 14.44 8.79
C PRO A 458 -21.18 14.07 7.50
N ASP A 459 -20.42 15.00 6.92
CA ASP A 459 -19.72 14.83 5.65
C ASP A 459 -18.23 15.27 5.72
N ALA A 460 -17.66 15.38 6.91
CA ALA A 460 -16.27 15.85 7.06
C ALA A 460 -15.27 14.96 6.29
N ILE A 461 -15.44 13.64 6.34
CA ILE A 461 -14.60 12.71 5.59
C ILE A 461 -14.83 12.86 4.07
N GLY A 462 -16.09 13.00 3.63
CA GLY A 462 -16.40 13.19 2.22
C GLY A 462 -15.78 14.46 1.63
N VAL A 463 -15.70 15.55 2.40
CA VAL A 463 -14.96 16.76 2.00
C VAL A 463 -13.48 16.45 1.72
N VAL A 464 -12.81 15.72 2.62
CA VAL A 464 -11.39 15.35 2.45
C VAL A 464 -11.21 14.43 1.22
N LEU A 465 -12.14 13.49 0.99
CA LEU A 465 -12.13 12.63 -0.20
C LEU A 465 -12.27 13.44 -1.50
N ARG A 466 -13.16 14.45 -1.52
CA ARG A 466 -13.35 15.35 -2.67
C ARG A 466 -12.16 16.26 -2.93
N PHE A 467 -11.45 16.70 -1.88
CA PHE A 467 -10.15 17.35 -2.08
C PHE A 467 -9.15 16.42 -2.77
N GLY A 468 -9.14 15.14 -2.39
CA GLY A 468 -8.39 14.10 -3.08
C GLY A 468 -8.75 13.96 -4.57
N ALA A 469 -10.02 14.19 -4.93
CA ALA A 469 -10.47 14.21 -6.32
C ALA A 469 -9.77 15.30 -7.15
N ILE A 470 -9.66 16.51 -6.60
CA ILE A 470 -8.99 17.64 -7.26
C ILE A 470 -7.53 17.28 -7.54
N MET A 471 -6.85 16.69 -6.57
CA MET A 471 -5.45 16.26 -6.70
C MET A 471 -5.27 15.11 -7.69
N ALA A 472 -6.24 14.20 -7.77
CA ALA A 472 -6.27 13.19 -8.82
C ALA A 472 -6.47 13.79 -10.22
N GLY A 473 -7.26 14.86 -10.36
CA GLY A 473 -7.37 15.64 -11.59
C GLY A 473 -6.03 16.28 -11.99
N VAL A 474 -5.29 16.83 -11.02
CA VAL A 474 -3.93 17.35 -11.23
C VAL A 474 -2.98 16.23 -11.66
N ALA A 475 -3.04 15.05 -11.01
CA ALA A 475 -2.26 13.88 -11.41
C ALA A 475 -2.59 13.42 -12.84
N ALA A 476 -3.87 13.40 -13.21
CA ALA A 476 -4.33 13.10 -14.57
C ALA A 476 -3.69 14.06 -15.58
N TYR A 477 -3.72 15.37 -15.31
CA TYR A 477 -3.09 16.38 -16.16
C TYR A 477 -1.58 16.14 -16.35
N PHE A 478 -0.84 15.86 -15.27
CA PHE A 478 0.59 15.56 -15.38
C PHE A 478 0.84 14.25 -16.14
N SER A 479 -0.02 13.25 -15.99
CA SER A 479 0.14 11.94 -16.62
C SER A 479 0.00 12.01 -18.15
N MET A 480 -0.82 12.93 -18.68
CA MET A 480 -0.93 13.18 -20.13
C MET A 480 0.40 13.61 -20.77
N ARG A 481 1.34 14.11 -19.97
CA ARG A 481 2.67 14.56 -20.42
C ARG A 481 3.73 13.46 -20.32
N VAL A 482 3.39 12.30 -19.77
CA VAL A 482 4.25 11.11 -19.77
C VAL A 482 4.17 10.51 -21.19
N ARG A 483 5.30 10.50 -21.88
CA ARG A 483 5.45 9.99 -23.25
C ARG A 483 6.68 9.10 -23.31
#